data_AF-X0YG99-F1
#
_entry.id   AF-X0YG99-F1
#
_cell.length_a   1.000
_cell.length_b   1.000
_cell.length_c   1.000
_cell.angle_alpha   90.00
_cell.angle_beta   90.00
_cell.angle_gamma   90.00
#
_symmetry.space_group_name_H-M   'P 1'
#
loop_
_entity.id
_entity.type
_entity.pdbx_description
1 polymer ?
#
loop_
_entity_poly.entity_id
_entity_poly.type
_entity_poly.pdbx_seq_one_letter_code
_entity_poly.pdbx_strand_id
1 'polypeptide(L)'
;MSYHERGYHRVNRIVTTLFEGRTVAKGVTTELIGALAYVTVTVPNLNFIEEVLNIQWHTDPPIDFCDVGNKNISGNVVGVTISGTETGTTLSLEIIAIGV
;
A
#
# COMPACT_ATOMS: atom_id res chain seq x y z
N MET A 1 -3.55 -10.79 31.30
CA MET A 1 -3.15 -11.30 29.97
C MET A 1 -2.95 -10.10 29.06
N SER A 2 -1.72 -9.59 28.98
CA SER A 2 -1.40 -8.46 28.12
C SER A 2 -1.37 -8.93 26.67
N TYR A 3 -2.16 -8.27 25.82
CA TYR A 3 -2.06 -8.44 24.38
C TYR A 3 -0.69 -7.90 23.97
N HIS A 4 0.29 -8.80 23.79
CA HIS A 4 1.52 -8.47 23.08
C HIS A 4 1.10 -8.11 21.66
N GLU A 5 1.39 -6.88 21.25
CA GLU A 5 1.28 -6.43 19.86
C GLU A 5 2.00 -7.44 18.98
N ARG A 6 1.22 -8.33 18.36
CA ARG A 6 1.72 -9.21 17.32
C ARG A 6 2.09 -8.29 16.18
N GLY A 7 3.39 -8.06 16.00
CA GLY A 7 3.97 -7.33 14.89
C GLY A 7 3.50 -7.89 13.55
N TYR A 8 2.32 -7.47 13.11
CA TYR A 8 1.98 -7.44 11.70
C TYR A 8 2.87 -6.37 11.09
N HIS A 9 4.12 -6.76 10.82
CA HIS A 9 5.10 -5.91 10.20
C HIS A 9 4.49 -5.41 8.88
N ARG A 10 4.23 -4.10 8.80
CA ARG A 10 3.97 -3.38 7.55
C ARG A 10 5.28 -3.34 6.75
N VAL A 11 5.74 -4.52 6.33
CA VAL A 11 6.99 -4.72 5.61
C VAL A 11 6.72 -5.33 4.25
N ASN A 12 7.59 -5.00 3.31
CA ASN A 12 7.59 -5.60 1.98
C ASN A 12 7.89 -7.09 2.09
N ARG A 13 7.05 -7.94 1.49
CA ARG A 13 7.27 -9.39 1.50
C ARG A 13 6.49 -10.10 0.39
N ILE A 14 6.93 -11.30 0.04
CA ILE A 14 6.12 -12.26 -0.69
C ILE A 14 5.07 -12.83 0.27
N VAL A 15 3.82 -12.86 -0.17
CA VAL A 15 2.69 -13.43 0.59
C VAL A 15 2.49 -14.89 0.22
N THR A 16 2.48 -15.20 -1.09
CA THR A 16 2.38 -16.56 -1.61
C THR A 16 2.77 -16.58 -3.09
N THR A 17 2.92 -17.78 -3.66
CA THR A 17 3.09 -18.01 -5.10
C THR A 17 1.97 -18.91 -5.57
N LEU A 18 1.33 -18.55 -6.69
CA LEU A 18 0.31 -19.37 -7.34
C LEU A 18 0.97 -20.55 -8.05
N PHE A 19 0.19 -21.61 -8.27
CA PHE A 19 0.67 -22.83 -8.93
C PHE A 19 1.22 -22.58 -10.34
N GLU A 20 0.71 -21.57 -11.03
CA GLU A 20 1.17 -21.18 -12.38
C GLU A 20 2.42 -20.28 -12.38
N GLY A 21 3.01 -19.97 -11.21
CA GLY A 21 4.26 -19.24 -11.07
C GLY A 21 4.14 -17.74 -10.76
N ARG A 22 2.93 -17.18 -10.75
CA ARG A 22 2.71 -15.78 -10.34
C ARG A 22 2.90 -15.60 -8.84
N THR A 23 3.43 -14.44 -8.45
CA THR A 23 3.72 -14.10 -7.06
C THR A 23 2.70 -13.10 -6.54
N VAL A 24 2.11 -13.39 -5.38
CA VAL A 24 1.38 -12.40 -4.59
C VAL A 24 2.35 -11.79 -3.60
N ALA A 25 2.54 -10.48 -3.69
CA ALA A 25 3.46 -9.75 -2.84
C ALA A 25 2.81 -8.50 -2.24
N LYS A 26 3.48 -7.99 -1.22
CA LYS A 26 3.05 -6.83 -0.46
C LYS A 26 4.11 -5.74 -0.52
N GLY A 27 3.66 -4.51 -0.78
CA GLY A 27 4.45 -3.28 -0.69
C GLY A 27 3.86 -2.35 0.37
N VAL A 28 4.73 -1.61 1.06
CA VAL A 28 4.33 -0.62 2.06
C VAL A 28 5.13 0.66 1.88
N THR A 29 4.44 1.80 1.89
CA THR A 29 5.04 3.13 2.01
C THR A 29 4.48 3.82 3.25
N THR A 30 5.28 4.66 3.90
CA THR A 30 4.81 5.58 4.95
C THR A 30 5.40 6.95 4.70
N GLU A 31 4.55 7.97 4.61
CA GLU A 31 4.97 9.34 4.36
C GLU A 31 4.03 10.36 5.01
N LEU A 32 4.55 11.57 5.23
CA LEU A 32 3.75 12.73 5.62
C LEU A 32 3.05 13.29 4.39
N ILE A 33 1.74 13.51 4.50
CA ILE A 33 0.92 13.98 3.39
C ILE A 33 0.31 15.36 3.68
N GLY A 34 0.10 16.12 2.60
CA GLY A 34 -0.71 17.36 2.60
C GLY A 34 -2.17 17.06 2.22
N ALA A 35 -2.99 18.09 1.97
CA ALA A 35 -4.43 17.94 1.75
C ALA A 35 -4.87 17.26 0.44
N LEU A 36 -3.98 17.28 -0.56
CA LEU A 36 -4.07 16.48 -1.78
C LEU A 36 -2.69 15.86 -1.97
N ALA A 37 -2.64 14.53 -2.09
CA ALA A 37 -1.37 13.82 -2.20
C ALA A 37 -1.45 12.75 -3.29
N TYR A 38 -0.33 12.60 -4.01
CA TYR A 38 -0.09 11.47 -4.89
C TYR A 38 0.98 10.59 -4.24
N VAL A 39 0.54 9.43 -3.76
CA VAL A 39 1.36 8.50 -2.99
C VAL A 39 1.76 7.34 -3.89
N THR A 40 3.00 6.89 -3.79
CA THR A 40 3.48 5.72 -4.53
C THR A 40 3.93 4.62 -3.58
N VAL A 41 3.60 3.38 -3.94
CA VAL A 41 4.03 2.18 -3.23
C VAL A 41 4.73 1.26 -4.21
N THR A 42 5.99 0.97 -3.93
CA THR A 42 6.74 -0.06 -4.63
C THR A 42 6.47 -1.41 -3.98
N VAL A 43 6.16 -2.42 -4.80
CA VAL A 43 6.07 -3.82 -4.38
C VAL A 43 7.36 -4.51 -4.84
N PRO A 44 8.45 -4.46 -4.06
CA PRO A 44 9.80 -4.76 -4.57
C PRO A 44 10.02 -6.23 -4.94
N ASN A 45 9.13 -7.13 -4.51
CA ASN A 45 9.22 -8.55 -4.83
C ASN A 45 8.53 -8.90 -6.16
N LEU A 46 8.03 -7.90 -6.88
CA LEU A 46 7.51 -8.03 -8.24
C LEU A 46 8.37 -7.15 -9.15
N ASN A 47 8.60 -7.61 -10.38
CA ASN A 47 9.13 -6.82 -11.48
C ASN A 47 7.99 -6.08 -12.20
N PHE A 48 6.83 -6.74 -12.31
CA PHE A 48 5.63 -6.23 -12.95
C PHE A 48 4.40 -6.61 -12.14
N ILE A 49 3.52 -5.63 -11.90
CA ILE A 49 2.21 -5.85 -11.27
C ILE A 49 1.17 -6.05 -12.37
N GLU A 50 0.52 -7.21 -12.35
CA GLU A 50 -0.63 -7.51 -13.20
C GLU A 50 -1.91 -6.89 -12.63
N GLU A 51 -2.11 -7.05 -11.32
CA GLU A 51 -3.33 -6.60 -10.66
C GLU A 51 -3.08 -6.25 -9.18
N VAL A 52 -3.81 -5.24 -8.69
CA VAL A 52 -3.85 -4.88 -7.27
C VAL A 52 -5.05 -5.56 -6.63
N LEU A 53 -4.78 -6.48 -5.70
CA LEU A 53 -5.79 -7.28 -5.03
C LEU A 53 -6.43 -6.54 -3.85
N ASN A 54 -5.63 -5.75 -3.13
CA ASN A 54 -6.13 -5.01 -1.97
C ASN A 54 -5.26 -3.77 -1.67
N ILE A 55 -5.90 -2.73 -1.14
CA ILE A 55 -5.24 -1.54 -0.63
C ILE A 55 -5.73 -1.29 0.78
N GLN A 56 -4.80 -1.15 1.72
CA GLN A 56 -5.09 -0.83 3.12
C GLN A 56 -4.46 0.50 3.47
N TRP A 57 -5.28 1.34 4.08
CA TRP A 57 -4.93 2.70 4.44
C TRP A 57 -4.88 2.83 5.95
N HIS A 58 -3.92 3.59 6.44
CA HIS A 58 -3.86 3.95 7.84
C HIS A 58 -3.30 5.36 7.98
N THR A 59 -4.03 6.21 8.68
CA THR A 59 -3.67 7.59 8.95
C THR A 59 -3.43 7.80 10.44
N ASP A 60 -2.45 8.64 10.75
CA ASP A 60 -2.18 9.13 12.10
C ASP A 60 -1.97 10.66 12.06
N PRO A 61 -2.86 11.47 12.66
CA PRO A 61 -4.08 11.05 13.35
C PRO A 61 -5.10 10.38 12.41
N PRO A 62 -6.05 9.58 12.94
CA PRO A 62 -7.11 9.00 12.13
C PRO A 62 -7.97 10.12 11.53
N ILE A 63 -7.98 10.20 10.21
CA ILE A 63 -8.75 11.18 9.45
C ILE A 63 -9.60 10.48 8.40
N ASP A 64 -10.74 11.08 8.07
CA ASP A 64 -11.54 10.68 6.92
C ASP A 64 -10.89 11.21 5.65
N PHE A 65 -10.61 10.32 4.69
CA PHE A 65 -10.05 10.69 3.40
C PHE A 65 -10.83 9.98 2.29
N CYS A 66 -10.68 10.49 1.07
CA CYS A 66 -11.27 9.93 -0.13
C CYS A 66 -10.16 9.36 -1.04
N ASP A 67 -10.24 8.07 -1.34
CA ASP A 67 -9.50 7.47 -2.46
C ASP A 67 -10.16 7.95 -3.76
N VAL A 68 -9.41 8.71 -4.56
CA VAL A 68 -9.91 9.32 -5.80
C VAL A 68 -10.00 8.28 -6.93
N GLY A 69 -9.63 7.02 -6.68
CA GLY A 69 -9.84 5.88 -7.58
C GLY A 69 -8.83 5.79 -8.72
N ASN A 70 -7.93 6.77 -8.86
CA ASN A 70 -6.88 6.79 -9.87
C ASN A 70 -5.69 5.96 -9.42
N LYS A 71 -5.80 4.64 -9.56
CA LYS A 71 -4.70 3.70 -9.36
C LYS A 71 -3.90 3.63 -10.65
N ASN A 72 -2.65 4.09 -10.62
CA ASN A 72 -1.75 4.01 -11.76
C ASN A 72 -0.70 2.94 -11.48
N ILE A 73 -0.69 1.86 -12.27
CA ILE A 73 0.29 0.78 -12.16
C ILE A 73 1.37 1.01 -13.22
N SER A 74 2.63 1.08 -12.79
CA SER A 74 3.79 1.20 -13.68
C SER A 74 4.91 0.30 -13.18
N GLY A 75 5.15 -0.81 -13.91
CA GLY A 75 6.08 -1.85 -13.48
C GLY A 75 5.65 -2.44 -12.15
N ASN A 76 6.48 -2.29 -11.11
CA ASN A 76 6.20 -2.75 -9.76
C ASN A 76 5.75 -1.65 -8.79
N VAL A 77 5.36 -0.49 -9.32
CA VAL A 77 4.92 0.66 -8.55
C VAL A 77 3.43 0.88 -8.78
N VAL A 78 2.71 1.12 -7.68
CA VAL A 78 1.32 1.58 -7.70
C VAL A 78 1.28 3.00 -7.17
N GLY A 79 0.81 3.93 -7.99
CA GLY A 79 0.47 5.29 -7.58
C GLY A 79 -1.01 5.40 -7.25
N VAL A 80 -1.33 6.14 -6.19
CA VAL A 80 -2.71 6.42 -5.79
C VAL A 80 -2.84 7.89 -5.41
N THR A 81 -3.90 8.53 -5.93
CA THR A 81 -4.27 9.90 -5.54
C THR A 81 -5.27 9.85 -4.40
N ILE A 82 -4.99 10.59 -3.33
CA ILE A 82 -5.89 10.79 -2.19
C ILE A 82 -6.19 12.26 -1.97
N SER A 83 -7.38 12.53 -1.47
CA SER A 83 -7.85 13.87 -1.12
C SER A 83 -8.59 13.86 0.23
N GLY A 84 -8.79 15.04 0.80
CA GLY A 84 -9.47 15.19 2.09
C GLY A 84 -8.53 14.99 3.28
N THR A 85 -7.23 15.05 3.04
CA THR A 85 -6.22 14.85 4.08
C THR A 85 -5.87 16.17 4.76
N GLU A 86 -5.26 16.12 5.94
CA GLU A 86 -4.81 17.33 6.67
C GLU A 86 -3.29 17.38 6.71
N THR A 87 -2.72 18.58 6.56
CA THR A 87 -1.26 18.77 6.66
C THR A 87 -0.76 18.28 8.02
N GLY A 88 0.27 17.44 8.00
CA GLY A 88 0.84 16.84 9.21
C GLY A 88 0.28 15.45 9.54
N THR A 89 -0.60 14.91 8.70
CA THR A 89 -1.04 13.51 8.78
C THR A 89 0.06 12.60 8.25
N THR A 90 0.37 11.54 9.00
CA THR A 90 1.18 10.42 8.52
C THR A 90 0.27 9.39 7.87
N LEU A 91 0.53 9.06 6.60
CA LEU A 91 -0.15 7.96 5.91
C LEU A 91 0.77 6.76 5.84
N SER A 92 0.29 5.59 6.26
CA SER A 92 0.83 4.29 5.90
C SER A 92 -0.10 3.62 4.88
N LEU A 93 0.44 3.31 3.70
CA LEU A 93 -0.26 2.63 2.63
C LEU A 93 0.33 1.24 2.42
N GLU A 94 -0.52 0.22 2.48
CA GLU A 94 -0.16 -1.18 2.22
C GLU A 94 -0.91 -1.68 1.00
N ILE A 95 -0.18 -2.21 0.02
CA ILE A 95 -0.73 -2.73 -1.23
C ILE A 95 -0.38 -4.19 -1.36
N ILE A 96 -1.40 -5.01 -1.62
CA ILE A 96 -1.28 -6.41 -1.97
C ILE A 96 -1.54 -6.52 -3.46
N ALA A 97 -0.58 -7.05 -4.19
CA ALA A 97 -0.61 -7.16 -5.63
C ALA A 97 -0.16 -8.54 -6.09
N ILE A 98 -0.55 -8.92 -7.30
CA ILE A 98 -0.10 -10.12 -8.00
C ILE A 98 0.66 -9.74 -9.26
N GLY A 99 1.71 -10.50 -9.57
CA GLY A 99 2.46 -10.36 -10.81
C GLY A 99 3.69 -11.26 -10.87
N VAL A 100 4.71 -10.82 -11.60
CA VAL A 100 5.98 -11.54 -11.87
C VAL A 100 7.18 -10.70 -11.53
#